data_AF-A0A418LW06-F1
#
_entry.id   AF-A0A418LW06-F1
#
_cell.length_a   1.000
_cell.length_b   1.000
_cell.length_c   1.000
_cell.angle_alpha   90.00
_cell.angle_beta   90.00
_cell.angle_gamma   90.00
#
_symmetry.space_group_name_H-M   'P 1'
#
loop_
_entity.id
_entity.type
_entity.pdbx_description
1 polymer ?
#
loop_
_entity_poly.entity_id
_entity_poly.type
_entity_poly.pdbx_seq_one_letter_code
_entity_poly.pdbx_strand_id
1 'polypeptide(L)'
;MRLQLRKPTQSLNKAYAKQSITQARMDTFRRALGRLFSRLDEDETEEHQKNIVAGFLNEAFYADRFEINTRERIDLVIHRGPTSQDEPAVIIEAKRVFAGEMITPIKNNVKALHELILYYFEERERHQNIAISQLIITDVYNWFFFDENDFRHYFYDNAKLRKLYQIKQQQKKDNTFFYAETARILRELDDELPVTYLNLREAADLSDGDPNRLIPVFKLFSPEHLLKLPFANDANQLNRSFYNELLHIIGLHETVQAGRKLIQRLPEGERLEGSLLENTINILRVDNALRELDAPEQYGPTEDEQLFSVGLGLCITWLNRILFLKLLEGQLVRYHHNDRSVQFLTSRHLREFDELHELFFEVLAVPENQRPASIQTRFGPVPYLNSSLFELTDLERKALKIKGLKDRLELPLYAQTALRDTHGKRQTGQLPTLNYLLAFLDAYDFSSEGPAEIQSENKPLINAAVLGLIFEKLNGYRDGSFFTPGFVTMYMVRDAIRRAVVSRFNEQFGWTARDPTDVYNQLDRISIADANAVINSLRICDPAVGSGHFLVSALNELIAIKAELGILADRDGRRLRGYDIAIVNDELVITDEDGLPFQYFAPGGLGRGAGGVGRGAWGVGG
;
A
#
# COMPACT_ATOMS: atom_id res chain seq x y z
N MET A 1 0.05 -19.41 -30.83
CA MET A 1 0.00 -18.51 -29.66
C MET A 1 -0.34 -19.32 -28.43
N ARG A 2 0.31 -19.05 -27.31
CA ARG A 2 0.01 -19.66 -26.01
C ARG A 2 -0.45 -18.58 -25.04
N LEU A 3 -1.21 -18.97 -24.02
CA LEU A 3 -1.59 -18.06 -22.94
C LEU A 3 -0.61 -18.26 -21.77
N GLN A 4 -0.04 -17.15 -21.29
CA GLN A 4 0.65 -17.10 -20.01
C GLN A 4 -0.39 -16.72 -18.95
N LEU A 5 -0.95 -17.73 -18.29
CA LEU A 5 -2.02 -17.54 -17.31
C LEU A 5 -1.48 -16.91 -16.03
N ARG A 6 -2.07 -15.79 -15.64
CA ARG A 6 -1.86 -15.13 -14.35
C ARG A 6 -3.04 -15.40 -13.43
N LYS A 7 -2.77 -15.61 -12.14
CA LYS A 7 -3.78 -15.63 -11.08
C LYS A 7 -4.29 -14.20 -10.82
N PRO A 8 -5.51 -14.01 -10.29
CA PRO A 8 -6.01 -12.69 -9.90
C PRO A 8 -5.02 -11.87 -9.07
N THR A 9 -4.36 -12.52 -8.09
CA THR A 9 -3.34 -11.93 -7.21
C THR A 9 -2.15 -11.33 -7.95
N GLN A 10 -1.73 -11.93 -9.06
CA GLN A 10 -0.58 -11.50 -9.85
C GLN A 10 -0.89 -10.30 -10.76
N SER A 11 -2.17 -10.07 -11.07
CA SER A 11 -2.60 -9.00 -11.98
C SER A 11 -3.03 -7.71 -11.27
N LEU A 12 -3.28 -7.79 -9.97
CA LEU A 12 -3.62 -6.61 -9.17
C LEU A 12 -2.40 -5.71 -8.98
N ASN A 13 -2.63 -4.39 -8.94
CA ASN A 13 -1.61 -3.47 -8.44
C ASN A 13 -1.23 -3.90 -7.01
N LYS A 14 0.08 -4.07 -6.75
CA LYS A 14 0.54 -4.65 -5.47
C LYS A 14 0.13 -3.83 -4.24
N ALA A 15 0.05 -2.50 -4.35
CA ALA A 15 -0.40 -1.65 -3.24
C ALA A 15 -1.93 -1.78 -3.04
N TYR A 16 -2.70 -1.83 -4.12
CA TYR A 16 -4.14 -2.10 -4.05
C TYR A 16 -4.42 -3.50 -3.49
N ALA A 17 -3.63 -4.51 -3.86
CA ALA A 17 -3.75 -5.90 -3.39
C ALA A 17 -3.64 -6.02 -1.86
N LYS A 18 -2.91 -5.12 -1.19
CA LYS A 18 -2.78 -5.07 0.27
C LYS A 18 -3.93 -4.35 1.00
N GLN A 19 -4.76 -3.58 0.31
CA GLN A 19 -5.83 -2.81 0.96
C GLN A 19 -6.95 -3.72 1.50
N SER A 20 -7.24 -3.67 2.79
CA SER A 20 -8.36 -4.41 3.39
C SER A 20 -9.72 -3.98 2.83
N ILE A 21 -10.70 -4.88 2.91
CA ILE A 21 -12.07 -4.65 2.45
C ILE A 21 -13.00 -4.69 3.66
N THR A 22 -14.02 -3.84 3.70
CA THR A 22 -15.00 -3.88 4.78
C THR A 22 -15.94 -5.08 4.63
N GLN A 23 -16.40 -5.64 5.75
CA GLN A 23 -17.38 -6.74 5.78
C GLN A 23 -18.62 -6.40 4.94
N ALA A 24 -19.16 -5.18 5.07
CA ALA A 24 -20.34 -4.74 4.31
C ALA A 24 -20.15 -4.77 2.78
N ARG A 25 -18.95 -4.40 2.29
CA ARG A 25 -18.62 -4.48 0.85
C ARG A 25 -18.49 -5.93 0.42
N MET A 26 -17.83 -6.77 1.21
CA MET A 26 -17.69 -8.18 0.91
C MET A 26 -19.04 -8.91 0.94
N ASP A 27 -19.93 -8.60 1.88
CA ASP A 27 -21.27 -9.18 1.97
C ASP A 27 -22.11 -8.83 0.75
N THR A 28 -22.02 -7.58 0.28
CA THR A 28 -22.68 -7.14 -0.96
C THR A 28 -22.16 -7.93 -2.16
N PHE A 29 -20.83 -8.08 -2.27
CA PHE A 29 -20.21 -8.88 -3.33
C PHE A 29 -20.63 -10.35 -3.30
N ARG A 30 -20.61 -10.99 -2.12
CA ARG A 30 -21.04 -12.39 -1.94
C ARG A 30 -22.51 -12.58 -2.28
N ARG A 31 -23.37 -11.62 -1.92
CA ARG A 31 -24.79 -11.64 -2.29
C ARG A 31 -24.97 -11.56 -3.80
N ALA A 32 -24.29 -10.62 -4.46
CA ALA A 32 -24.31 -10.48 -5.91
C ALA A 32 -23.81 -11.76 -6.61
N LEU A 33 -22.74 -12.37 -6.09
CA LEU A 33 -22.17 -13.62 -6.59
C LEU A 33 -23.14 -14.81 -6.43
N GLY A 34 -23.78 -14.95 -5.26
CA GLY A 34 -24.81 -15.99 -5.06
C GLY A 34 -25.99 -15.79 -6.01
N ARG A 35 -26.38 -14.53 -6.25
CA ARG A 35 -27.46 -14.19 -7.17
C ARG A 35 -27.12 -14.50 -8.63
N LEU A 36 -25.89 -14.20 -9.05
CA LEU A 36 -25.35 -14.57 -10.37
C LEU A 36 -25.57 -16.06 -10.66
N PHE A 37 -25.11 -16.93 -9.75
CA PHE A 37 -25.23 -18.38 -9.94
C PHE A 37 -26.68 -18.88 -9.82
N SER A 38 -27.49 -18.29 -8.95
CA SER A 38 -28.91 -18.69 -8.81
C SER A 38 -29.76 -18.40 -10.04
N ARG A 39 -29.34 -17.43 -10.87
CA ARG A 39 -30.04 -17.01 -12.09
C ARG A 39 -29.47 -17.65 -13.35
N LEU A 40 -28.30 -18.28 -13.25
CA LEU A 40 -27.67 -18.89 -14.40
C LEU A 40 -28.42 -20.15 -14.81
N ASP A 41 -28.93 -20.13 -16.04
CA ASP A 41 -29.43 -21.29 -16.74
C ASP A 41 -28.46 -21.59 -17.91
N GLU A 42 -27.91 -22.81 -17.92
CA GLU A 42 -26.90 -23.23 -18.90
C GLU A 42 -27.52 -23.47 -20.29
N ASP A 43 -28.84 -23.71 -20.35
CA ASP A 43 -29.58 -23.96 -21.60
C ASP A 43 -30.09 -22.67 -22.25
N GLU A 44 -30.03 -21.54 -21.53
CA GLU A 44 -30.51 -20.24 -21.99
C GLU A 44 -29.62 -19.58 -23.06
N THR A 45 -30.18 -18.51 -23.65
CA THR A 45 -29.51 -17.76 -24.72
C THR A 45 -28.31 -16.94 -24.24
N GLU A 46 -27.38 -16.62 -25.14
CA GLU A 46 -26.24 -15.74 -24.86
C GLU A 46 -26.71 -14.36 -24.35
N GLU A 47 -27.83 -13.85 -24.86
CA GLU A 47 -28.44 -12.58 -24.42
C GLU A 47 -28.92 -12.64 -22.96
N HIS A 48 -29.43 -13.79 -22.52
CA HIS A 48 -29.77 -13.99 -21.11
C HIS A 48 -28.53 -13.89 -20.22
N GLN A 49 -27.41 -14.47 -20.67
CA GLN A 49 -26.16 -14.47 -19.92
C GLN A 49 -25.53 -13.07 -19.85
N LYS A 50 -25.63 -12.26 -20.92
CA LYS A 50 -25.23 -10.83 -20.89
C LYS A 50 -25.95 -10.08 -19.77
N ASN A 51 -27.26 -10.28 -19.64
CA ASN A 51 -28.05 -9.65 -18.58
C ASN A 51 -27.66 -10.12 -17.17
N ILE A 52 -27.28 -11.39 -17.02
CA ILE A 52 -26.79 -11.95 -15.75
C ILE A 52 -25.44 -11.32 -15.37
N VAL A 53 -24.49 -11.23 -16.32
CA VAL A 53 -23.17 -10.60 -16.13
C VAL A 53 -23.31 -9.13 -15.76
N ALA A 54 -24.08 -8.36 -16.52
CA ALA A 54 -24.31 -6.94 -16.24
C ALA A 54 -24.99 -6.73 -14.89
N GLY A 55 -25.96 -7.58 -14.54
CA GLY A 55 -26.64 -7.53 -13.25
C GLY A 55 -25.69 -7.76 -12.06
N PHE A 56 -24.80 -8.75 -12.16
CA PHE A 56 -23.79 -9.02 -11.14
C PHE A 56 -22.83 -7.84 -10.94
N LEU A 57 -22.27 -7.30 -12.01
CA LEU A 57 -21.33 -6.19 -11.94
C LEU A 57 -22.00 -4.94 -11.34
N ASN A 58 -23.22 -4.62 -11.76
CA ASN A 58 -23.99 -3.50 -11.21
C ASN A 58 -24.27 -3.68 -9.71
N GLU A 59 -24.79 -4.83 -9.30
CA GLU A 59 -25.12 -5.11 -7.89
C GLU A 59 -23.89 -5.10 -6.98
N ALA A 60 -22.75 -5.58 -7.50
CA ALA A 60 -21.51 -5.67 -6.73
C ALA A 60 -20.74 -4.34 -6.63
N PHE A 61 -20.71 -3.53 -7.70
CA PHE A 61 -19.73 -2.44 -7.82
C PHE A 61 -20.18 -1.17 -8.54
N TYR A 62 -20.93 -1.31 -9.64
CA TYR A 62 -21.02 -0.23 -10.64
C TYR A 62 -22.28 0.63 -10.52
N ALA A 63 -23.30 0.18 -9.79
CA ALA A 63 -24.54 0.93 -9.59
C ALA A 63 -24.28 2.37 -9.11
N ASP A 64 -25.11 3.30 -9.60
CA ASP A 64 -25.15 4.74 -9.28
C ASP A 64 -23.93 5.58 -9.70
N ARG A 65 -22.77 4.98 -9.98
CA ARG A 65 -21.51 5.69 -10.28
C ARG A 65 -21.01 5.50 -11.69
N PHE A 66 -21.30 4.35 -12.28
CA PHE A 66 -20.86 3.97 -13.61
C PHE A 66 -22.01 3.32 -14.36
N GLU A 67 -21.90 3.28 -15.68
CA GLU A 67 -22.88 2.59 -16.51
C GLU A 67 -22.26 1.35 -17.16
N ILE A 68 -23.04 0.27 -17.18
CA ILE A 68 -22.77 -0.93 -17.97
C ILE A 68 -23.88 -1.05 -19.01
N ASN A 69 -23.51 -1.05 -20.29
CA ASN A 69 -24.49 -1.10 -21.38
C ASN A 69 -23.93 -1.83 -22.61
N THR A 70 -24.81 -2.21 -23.52
CA THR A 70 -24.43 -2.63 -24.88
C THR A 70 -23.93 -1.43 -25.69
N ARG A 71 -23.00 -1.65 -26.62
CA ARG A 71 -22.54 -0.58 -27.53
C ARG A 71 -22.34 -1.12 -28.93
N GLU A 72 -23.25 -0.74 -29.83
CA GLU A 72 -23.31 -1.25 -31.20
C GLU A 72 -23.33 -2.78 -31.31
N ARG A 73 -22.19 -3.40 -31.64
CA ARG A 73 -22.03 -4.87 -31.72
C ARG A 73 -21.26 -5.44 -30.52
N ILE A 74 -20.79 -4.58 -29.63
CA ILE A 74 -20.11 -4.99 -28.40
C ILE A 74 -21.17 -5.40 -27.39
N ASP A 75 -21.01 -6.60 -26.85
CA ASP A 75 -21.95 -7.19 -25.90
C ASP A 75 -22.14 -6.31 -24.67
N LEU A 76 -21.06 -5.96 -23.97
CA LEU A 76 -21.11 -5.06 -22.84
C LEU A 76 -19.86 -4.16 -22.80
N VAL A 77 -20.06 -2.91 -22.41
CA VAL A 77 -19.01 -1.97 -22.07
C VAL A 77 -19.25 -1.40 -20.67
N ILE A 78 -18.17 -1.09 -19.95
CA ILE A 78 -18.21 -0.30 -18.73
C ILE A 78 -17.71 1.11 -19.04
N HIS A 79 -18.54 2.11 -18.76
CA HIS A 79 -18.24 3.53 -18.97
C HIS A 79 -17.49 4.13 -17.77
N ARG A 80 -16.67 5.16 -18.01
CA ARG A 80 -15.94 5.89 -16.94
C ARG A 80 -16.80 6.81 -16.10
N GLY A 81 -18.07 7.00 -16.47
CA GLY A 81 -19.04 7.79 -15.75
C GLY A 81 -20.42 7.13 -15.78
N PRO A 82 -21.43 7.82 -15.24
CA PRO A 82 -22.75 7.25 -15.01
C PRO A 82 -23.64 7.20 -16.28
N THR A 83 -23.14 7.59 -17.46
CA THR A 83 -23.95 7.70 -18.68
C THR A 83 -23.28 7.07 -19.91
N SER A 84 -24.10 6.71 -20.92
CA SER A 84 -23.59 6.10 -22.16
C SER A 84 -22.80 7.09 -23.04
N GLN A 85 -22.81 8.38 -22.68
CA GLN A 85 -22.00 9.42 -23.33
C GLN A 85 -20.56 9.44 -22.81
N ASP A 86 -20.34 8.91 -21.60
CA ASP A 86 -19.00 8.78 -21.04
C ASP A 86 -18.19 7.75 -21.85
N GLU A 87 -16.87 7.89 -21.89
CA GLU A 87 -16.03 6.99 -22.69
C GLU A 87 -16.05 5.55 -22.11
N PRO A 88 -16.22 4.53 -22.96
CA PRO A 88 -15.99 3.14 -22.56
C PRO A 88 -14.54 2.96 -22.11
N ALA A 89 -14.34 2.23 -21.01
CA ALA A 89 -13.03 1.87 -20.49
C ALA A 89 -12.80 0.36 -20.38
N VAL A 90 -13.87 -0.45 -20.42
CA VAL A 90 -13.79 -1.92 -20.42
C VAL A 90 -14.69 -2.45 -21.51
N ILE A 91 -14.19 -3.43 -22.27
CA ILE A 91 -14.96 -4.19 -23.27
C ILE A 91 -15.13 -5.61 -22.75
N ILE A 92 -16.36 -6.12 -22.74
CA ILE A 92 -16.66 -7.49 -22.30
C ILE A 92 -17.38 -8.21 -23.44
N GLU A 93 -16.80 -9.33 -23.86
CA GLU A 93 -17.39 -10.30 -24.78
C GLU A 93 -17.96 -11.47 -23.97
N ALA A 94 -19.28 -11.69 -24.05
CA ALA A 94 -19.96 -12.71 -23.26
C ALA A 94 -20.44 -13.84 -24.16
N LYS A 95 -20.04 -15.07 -23.85
CA LYS A 95 -20.46 -16.27 -24.58
C LYS A 95 -21.39 -17.13 -23.74
N ARG A 96 -22.18 -17.95 -24.42
CA ARG A 96 -22.93 -19.01 -23.76
C ARG A 96 -21.96 -19.96 -23.05
N VAL A 97 -22.31 -20.38 -21.82
CA VAL A 97 -21.66 -21.50 -21.13
C VAL A 97 -21.44 -22.68 -22.10
N PHE A 98 -20.24 -23.26 -22.07
CA PHE A 98 -19.81 -24.39 -22.93
C PHE A 98 -19.87 -24.13 -24.45
N ALA A 99 -19.95 -22.88 -24.91
CA ALA A 99 -19.89 -22.56 -26.33
C ALA A 99 -18.53 -22.98 -26.93
N GLY A 100 -18.54 -23.67 -28.07
CA GLY A 100 -17.31 -24.04 -28.78
C GLY A 100 -16.49 -22.83 -29.30
N GLU A 101 -17.12 -21.65 -29.33
CA GLU A 101 -16.56 -20.34 -29.67
C GLU A 101 -15.90 -19.62 -28.47
N MET A 102 -16.04 -20.16 -27.25
CA MET A 102 -15.45 -19.66 -26.02
C MET A 102 -13.96 -20.00 -25.91
N ILE A 103 -13.20 -19.10 -25.29
CA ILE A 103 -11.77 -19.27 -25.03
C ILE A 103 -11.54 -20.22 -23.85
N THR A 104 -10.49 -21.02 -23.92
CA THR A 104 -10.03 -21.89 -22.82
C THR A 104 -8.52 -21.70 -22.64
N PRO A 105 -7.94 -22.15 -21.51
CA PRO A 105 -6.49 -22.10 -21.29
C PRO A 105 -5.64 -22.71 -22.41
N ILE A 106 -6.17 -23.73 -23.10
CA ILE A 106 -5.47 -24.49 -24.14
C ILE A 106 -5.91 -24.05 -25.55
N LYS A 107 -7.21 -23.84 -25.76
CA LYS A 107 -7.82 -23.43 -27.04
C LYS A 107 -8.23 -21.96 -26.96
N ASN A 108 -7.37 -21.07 -27.49
CA ASN A 108 -7.54 -19.61 -27.42
C ASN A 108 -7.80 -18.91 -28.76
N ASN A 109 -7.43 -19.53 -29.88
CA ASN A 109 -7.70 -19.01 -31.22
C ASN A 109 -9.14 -19.36 -31.64
N VAL A 110 -10.10 -18.63 -31.06
CA VAL A 110 -11.54 -18.85 -31.22
C VAL A 110 -12.24 -17.52 -31.52
N LYS A 111 -13.50 -17.61 -31.95
CA LYS A 111 -14.28 -16.46 -32.40
C LYS A 111 -14.42 -15.37 -31.34
N ALA A 112 -14.62 -15.71 -30.06
CA ALA A 112 -14.71 -14.71 -29.00
C ALA A 112 -13.47 -13.79 -28.93
N LEU A 113 -12.26 -14.36 -29.13
CA LEU A 113 -11.04 -13.56 -29.21
C LEU A 113 -10.98 -12.71 -30.49
N HIS A 114 -11.46 -13.23 -31.62
CA HIS A 114 -11.50 -12.49 -32.88
C HIS A 114 -12.47 -11.31 -32.82
N GLU A 115 -13.62 -11.48 -32.16
CA GLU A 115 -14.60 -10.45 -31.85
C GLU A 115 -13.99 -9.37 -30.98
N LEU A 116 -13.35 -9.76 -29.87
CA LEU A 116 -12.70 -8.83 -28.96
C LEU A 116 -11.58 -8.01 -29.65
N ILE A 117 -10.76 -8.65 -30.50
CA ILE A 117 -9.74 -7.97 -31.32
C ILE A 117 -10.40 -6.94 -32.25
N LEU A 118 -11.47 -7.33 -32.95
CA LEU A 118 -12.18 -6.43 -33.86
C LEU A 118 -12.75 -5.22 -33.10
N TYR A 119 -13.38 -5.43 -31.95
CA TYR A 119 -13.98 -4.37 -31.15
C TYR A 119 -12.94 -3.37 -30.66
N TYR A 120 -11.76 -3.86 -30.26
CA TYR A 120 -10.66 -2.99 -29.89
C TYR A 120 -10.17 -2.13 -31.07
N PHE A 121 -10.04 -2.69 -32.27
CA PHE A 121 -9.72 -1.93 -33.48
C PHE A 121 -10.79 -0.88 -33.82
N GLU A 122 -12.08 -1.22 -33.67
CA GLU A 122 -13.20 -0.29 -33.90
C GLU A 122 -13.16 0.88 -32.90
N GLU A 123 -12.95 0.62 -31.61
CA GLU A 123 -12.82 1.67 -30.60
C GLU A 123 -11.60 2.57 -30.86
N ARG A 124 -10.44 2.00 -31.20
CA ARG A 124 -9.21 2.76 -31.45
C ARG A 124 -9.24 3.59 -32.74
N GLU A 125 -9.74 3.03 -33.84
CA GLU A 125 -9.63 3.63 -35.16
C GLU A 125 -10.88 4.42 -35.57
N ARG A 126 -12.08 3.91 -35.27
CA ARG A 126 -13.34 4.59 -35.67
C ARG A 126 -13.79 5.59 -34.61
N HIS A 127 -13.71 5.21 -33.34
CA HIS A 127 -14.17 6.06 -32.23
C HIS A 127 -13.05 6.89 -31.59
N GLN A 128 -11.79 6.68 -31.99
CA GLN A 128 -10.61 7.35 -31.43
C GLN A 128 -10.50 7.23 -29.90
N ASN A 129 -11.07 6.16 -29.34
CA ASN A 129 -11.13 5.94 -27.91
C ASN A 129 -9.77 5.47 -27.40
N ILE A 130 -9.19 6.25 -26.48
CA ILE A 130 -7.92 5.91 -25.83
C ILE A 130 -8.04 5.50 -24.37
N ALA A 131 -9.27 5.44 -23.84
CA ALA A 131 -9.56 5.20 -22.43
C ALA A 131 -9.74 3.72 -22.06
N ILE A 132 -9.76 2.80 -23.04
CA ILE A 132 -9.79 1.36 -22.80
C ILE A 132 -8.62 0.96 -21.90
N SER A 133 -8.93 0.19 -20.87
CA SER A 133 -7.96 -0.22 -19.83
C SER A 133 -7.98 -1.72 -19.54
N GLN A 134 -9.07 -2.41 -19.85
CA GLN A 134 -9.21 -3.86 -19.78
C GLN A 134 -10.11 -4.38 -20.90
N LEU A 135 -9.84 -5.60 -21.35
CA LEU A 135 -10.72 -6.36 -22.24
C LEU A 135 -11.00 -7.72 -21.64
N ILE A 136 -12.24 -8.19 -21.71
CA ILE A 136 -12.70 -9.37 -20.99
C ILE A 136 -13.43 -10.32 -21.94
N ILE A 137 -13.17 -11.62 -21.81
CA ILE A 137 -14.02 -12.67 -22.38
C ILE A 137 -14.56 -13.52 -21.24
N THR A 138 -15.87 -13.79 -21.23
CA THR A 138 -16.47 -14.65 -20.20
C THR A 138 -17.63 -15.51 -20.70
N ASP A 139 -17.83 -16.66 -20.06
CA ASP A 139 -19.03 -17.48 -20.15
C ASP A 139 -19.72 -17.62 -18.79
N VAL A 140 -19.61 -16.58 -17.95
CA VAL A 140 -20.03 -16.54 -16.53
C VAL A 140 -19.10 -17.32 -15.60
N TYR A 141 -18.71 -18.56 -15.94
CA TYR A 141 -17.81 -19.35 -15.13
C TYR A 141 -16.34 -18.96 -15.35
N ASN A 142 -15.92 -18.90 -16.60
CA ASN A 142 -14.55 -18.59 -16.97
C ASN A 142 -14.44 -17.12 -17.32
N TRP A 143 -13.43 -16.45 -16.77
CA TRP A 143 -13.14 -15.05 -17.04
C TRP A 143 -11.68 -14.91 -17.47
N PHE A 144 -11.48 -14.26 -18.62
CA PHE A 144 -10.17 -13.95 -19.17
C PHE A 144 -10.03 -12.43 -19.25
N PHE A 145 -9.18 -11.84 -18.42
CA PHE A 145 -8.93 -10.41 -18.39
C PHE A 145 -7.59 -10.09 -19.05
N PHE A 146 -7.65 -9.26 -20.08
CA PHE A 146 -6.49 -8.77 -20.81
C PHE A 146 -6.23 -7.31 -20.41
N ASP A 147 -5.04 -7.04 -19.88
CA ASP A 147 -4.58 -5.67 -19.71
C ASP A 147 -4.44 -5.02 -21.08
N GLU A 148 -4.91 -3.78 -21.20
CA GLU A 148 -4.93 -3.12 -22.49
C GLU A 148 -3.53 -2.96 -23.11
N ASN A 149 -2.48 -2.77 -22.29
CA ASN A 149 -1.13 -2.62 -22.82
C ASN A 149 -0.64 -3.91 -23.50
N ASP A 150 -0.87 -5.04 -22.84
CA ASP A 150 -0.54 -6.37 -23.37
C ASP A 150 -1.38 -6.64 -24.63
N PHE A 151 -2.70 -6.40 -24.57
CA PHE A 151 -3.60 -6.62 -25.71
C PHE A 151 -3.22 -5.76 -26.93
N ARG A 152 -2.90 -4.48 -26.70
CA ARG A 152 -2.45 -3.56 -27.74
C ARG A 152 -1.15 -4.04 -28.38
N HIS A 153 -0.16 -4.41 -27.57
CA HIS A 153 1.14 -4.88 -28.04
C HIS A 153 1.02 -6.11 -28.96
N TYR A 154 0.27 -7.14 -28.52
CA TYR A 154 0.18 -8.39 -29.26
C TYR A 154 -0.75 -8.34 -30.47
N PHE A 155 -1.83 -7.55 -30.42
CA PHE A 155 -2.85 -7.56 -31.47
C PHE A 155 -2.91 -6.27 -32.29
N TYR A 156 -2.96 -5.11 -31.65
CA TYR A 156 -3.12 -3.84 -32.35
C TYR A 156 -1.82 -3.38 -33.00
N ASP A 157 -0.68 -3.55 -32.35
CA ASP A 157 0.63 -3.19 -32.93
C ASP A 157 1.09 -4.23 -33.97
N ASN A 158 0.44 -5.39 -34.05
CA ASN A 158 0.74 -6.42 -35.03
C ASN A 158 0.43 -5.96 -36.46
N ALA A 159 1.47 -5.80 -37.27
CA ALA A 159 1.36 -5.27 -38.62
C ALA A 159 0.40 -6.06 -39.53
N LYS A 160 0.31 -7.39 -39.37
CA LYS A 160 -0.61 -8.22 -40.17
C LYS A 160 -2.06 -7.94 -39.81
N LEU A 161 -2.38 -7.84 -38.51
CA LEU A 161 -3.73 -7.55 -38.03
C LEU A 161 -4.16 -6.11 -38.38
N ARG A 162 -3.28 -5.12 -38.23
CA ARG A 162 -3.57 -3.73 -38.67
C ARG A 162 -3.91 -3.67 -40.15
N LYS A 163 -3.10 -4.32 -40.99
CA LYS A 163 -3.34 -4.38 -42.43
C LYS A 163 -4.65 -5.09 -42.76
N LEU A 164 -4.97 -6.18 -42.05
CA LEU A 164 -6.24 -6.90 -42.20
C LEU A 164 -7.44 -5.99 -41.88
N TYR A 165 -7.37 -5.22 -40.79
CA TYR A 165 -8.42 -4.28 -40.42
C TYR A 165 -8.58 -3.17 -41.49
N GLN A 166 -7.49 -2.59 -42.00
CA GLN A 166 -7.54 -1.61 -43.08
C GLN A 166 -8.20 -2.19 -44.35
N ILE A 167 -7.85 -3.42 -44.74
CA ILE A 167 -8.48 -4.12 -45.87
C ILE A 167 -9.98 -4.30 -45.64
N LYS A 168 -10.37 -4.71 -44.43
CA LYS A 168 -11.78 -4.84 -44.07
C LYS A 168 -12.54 -3.53 -44.29
N GLN A 169 -12.01 -2.41 -43.81
CA GLN A 169 -12.65 -1.10 -43.94
C GLN A 169 -12.69 -0.62 -45.40
N GLN A 170 -11.57 -0.67 -46.12
CA GLN A 170 -11.47 -0.19 -47.51
C GLN A 170 -12.34 -1.00 -48.47
N GLN A 171 -12.37 -2.33 -48.31
CA GLN A 171 -13.11 -3.23 -49.19
C GLN A 171 -14.50 -3.60 -48.64
N LYS A 172 -14.93 -2.99 -47.52
CA LYS A 172 -16.21 -3.25 -46.84
C LYS A 172 -16.47 -4.74 -46.62
N LYS A 173 -15.44 -5.50 -46.21
CA LYS A 173 -15.58 -6.94 -45.92
C LYS A 173 -16.37 -7.13 -44.63
N ASP A 174 -17.09 -8.24 -44.56
CA ASP A 174 -17.89 -8.60 -43.40
C ASP A 174 -17.03 -9.07 -42.21
N ASN A 175 -17.67 -9.36 -41.09
CA ASN A 175 -16.96 -9.82 -39.89
C ASN A 175 -16.46 -11.26 -40.06
N THR A 176 -17.18 -12.10 -40.80
CA THR A 176 -16.79 -13.48 -41.12
C THR A 176 -15.42 -13.54 -41.79
N PHE A 177 -15.18 -12.67 -42.78
CA PHE A 177 -13.87 -12.53 -43.42
C PHE A 177 -12.78 -12.17 -42.43
N PHE A 178 -13.03 -11.18 -41.58
CA PHE A 178 -12.04 -10.71 -40.59
C PHE A 178 -11.69 -11.82 -39.60
N TYR A 179 -12.67 -12.56 -39.09
CA TYR A 179 -12.45 -13.65 -38.14
C TYR A 179 -11.63 -14.78 -38.77
N ALA A 180 -11.97 -15.19 -40.00
CA ALA A 180 -11.26 -16.26 -40.71
C ALA A 180 -9.77 -15.92 -40.96
N GLU A 181 -9.47 -14.69 -41.38
CA GLU A 181 -8.08 -14.26 -41.60
C GLU A 181 -7.34 -14.00 -40.28
N THR A 182 -8.00 -13.46 -39.26
CA THR A 182 -7.43 -13.32 -37.91
C THR A 182 -7.01 -14.69 -37.38
N ALA A 183 -7.86 -15.71 -37.53
CA ALA A 183 -7.55 -17.08 -37.11
C ALA A 183 -6.31 -17.66 -37.81
N ARG A 184 -6.03 -17.27 -39.06
CA ARG A 184 -4.79 -17.66 -39.77
C ARG A 184 -3.58 -16.95 -39.18
N ILE A 185 -3.67 -15.63 -38.98
CA ILE A 185 -2.56 -14.85 -38.42
C ILE A 185 -2.19 -15.36 -37.01
N LEU A 186 -3.18 -15.64 -36.15
CA LEU A 186 -2.94 -16.13 -34.79
C LEU A 186 -2.36 -17.55 -34.73
N ARG A 187 -2.52 -18.37 -35.78
CA ARG A 187 -1.88 -19.69 -35.87
C ARG A 187 -0.37 -19.60 -36.07
N GLU A 188 0.09 -18.54 -36.73
CA GLU A 188 1.51 -18.30 -37.02
C GLU A 188 2.24 -17.59 -35.87
N LEU A 189 1.50 -17.08 -34.88
CA LEU A 189 2.04 -16.31 -33.78
C LEU A 189 2.62 -17.25 -32.72
N ASP A 190 3.92 -17.19 -32.45
CA ASP A 190 4.62 -18.03 -31.44
C ASP A 190 4.98 -17.23 -30.18
N ASP A 191 4.07 -16.35 -29.76
CA ASP A 191 4.21 -15.60 -28.52
C ASP A 191 3.40 -16.22 -27.37
N GLU A 192 3.81 -15.88 -26.15
CA GLU A 192 3.08 -16.15 -24.91
C GLU A 192 2.33 -14.88 -24.47
N LEU A 193 1.01 -14.89 -24.66
CA LEU A 193 0.13 -13.77 -24.34
C LEU A 193 -0.23 -13.79 -22.85
N PRO A 194 0.13 -12.77 -22.07
CA PRO A 194 -0.29 -12.69 -20.69
C PRO A 194 -1.79 -12.44 -20.58
N VAL A 195 -2.45 -13.20 -19.70
CA VAL A 195 -3.88 -13.07 -19.43
C VAL A 195 -4.20 -13.48 -18.00
N THR A 196 -5.07 -12.73 -17.33
CA THR A 196 -5.57 -13.15 -16.02
C THR A 196 -6.71 -14.13 -16.24
N TYR A 197 -6.59 -15.33 -15.67
CA TYR A 197 -7.65 -16.34 -15.75
C TYR A 197 -8.27 -16.57 -14.37
N LEU A 198 -9.60 -16.59 -14.34
CA LEU A 198 -10.39 -16.88 -13.16
C LEU A 198 -11.52 -17.83 -13.54
N ASN A 199 -11.59 -18.97 -12.86
CA ASN A 199 -12.82 -19.73 -12.76
C ASN A 199 -13.60 -19.23 -11.53
N LEU A 200 -14.70 -18.53 -11.77
CA LEU A 200 -15.50 -17.87 -10.75
C LEU A 200 -16.24 -18.88 -9.85
N ARG A 201 -16.63 -20.05 -10.40
CA ARG A 201 -17.27 -21.12 -9.61
C ARG A 201 -16.27 -21.71 -8.62
N GLU A 202 -15.09 -22.10 -9.10
CA GLU A 202 -14.03 -22.64 -8.25
C GLU A 202 -13.63 -21.64 -7.16
N ALA A 203 -13.54 -20.36 -7.50
CA ALA A 203 -13.22 -19.32 -6.52
C ALA A 203 -14.32 -19.13 -5.46
N ALA A 204 -15.60 -19.26 -5.84
CA ALA A 204 -16.72 -19.23 -4.91
C ALA A 204 -16.68 -20.45 -3.96
N ASP A 205 -16.47 -21.65 -4.49
CA ASP A 205 -16.41 -22.89 -3.71
C ASP A 205 -15.24 -22.87 -2.71
N LEU A 206 -14.08 -22.36 -3.12
CA LEU A 206 -12.89 -22.26 -2.25
C LEU A 206 -13.05 -21.27 -1.10
N SER A 207 -14.07 -20.40 -1.15
CA SER A 207 -14.31 -19.36 -0.15
C SER A 207 -15.14 -19.80 1.06
N ASP A 208 -15.80 -20.95 0.98
CA ASP A 208 -16.64 -21.47 2.07
C ASP A 208 -15.86 -21.78 3.36
N GLY A 209 -14.55 -22.04 3.24
CA GLY A 209 -13.65 -22.26 4.38
C GLY A 209 -12.86 -21.03 4.83
N ASP A 210 -12.67 -20.03 3.97
CA ASP A 210 -11.93 -18.80 4.27
C ASP A 210 -12.42 -17.66 3.36
N PRO A 211 -13.25 -16.74 3.89
CA PRO A 211 -13.78 -15.61 3.12
C PRO A 211 -12.70 -14.69 2.53
N ASN A 212 -11.50 -14.65 3.12
CA ASN A 212 -10.40 -13.80 2.62
C ASN A 212 -9.91 -14.25 1.23
N ARG A 213 -10.18 -15.50 0.83
CA ARG A 213 -9.87 -16.01 -0.51
C ARG A 213 -10.65 -15.31 -1.62
N LEU A 214 -11.78 -14.67 -1.31
CA LEU A 214 -12.53 -13.85 -2.28
C LEU A 214 -11.95 -12.46 -2.46
N ILE A 215 -11.02 -12.00 -1.62
CA ILE A 215 -10.47 -10.65 -1.72
C ILE A 215 -9.83 -10.38 -3.09
N PRO A 216 -8.96 -11.26 -3.65
CA PRO A 216 -8.40 -11.04 -4.98
C PRO A 216 -9.48 -11.03 -6.07
N VAL A 217 -10.51 -11.87 -5.94
CA VAL A 217 -11.65 -11.94 -6.87
C VAL A 217 -12.45 -10.64 -6.84
N PHE A 218 -12.84 -10.19 -5.65
CA PHE A 218 -13.51 -8.91 -5.42
C PHE A 218 -12.74 -7.77 -6.09
N LYS A 219 -11.43 -7.71 -5.84
CA LYS A 219 -10.56 -6.66 -6.37
C LYS A 219 -10.40 -6.73 -7.88
N LEU A 220 -10.42 -7.92 -8.47
CA LEU A 220 -10.33 -8.09 -9.92
C LEU A 220 -11.55 -7.49 -10.64
N PHE A 221 -12.73 -7.54 -10.02
CA PHE A 221 -13.97 -6.96 -10.56
C PHE A 221 -14.21 -5.50 -10.16
N SER A 222 -13.36 -4.93 -9.32
CA SER A 222 -13.61 -3.60 -8.77
C SER A 222 -13.36 -2.49 -9.79
N PRO A 223 -13.99 -1.30 -9.62
CA PRO A 223 -13.71 -0.15 -10.44
C PRO A 223 -12.25 0.32 -10.33
N GLU A 224 -11.61 0.17 -9.17
CA GLU A 224 -10.20 0.55 -8.98
C GLU A 224 -9.26 -0.28 -9.88
N HIS A 225 -9.54 -1.57 -10.07
CA HIS A 225 -8.76 -2.41 -10.98
C HIS A 225 -9.18 -2.24 -12.43
N LEU A 226 -10.47 -2.46 -12.74
CA LEU A 226 -10.95 -2.53 -14.12
C LEU A 226 -10.93 -1.18 -14.85
N LEU A 227 -11.11 -0.06 -14.14
CA LEU A 227 -11.08 1.29 -14.73
C LEU A 227 -9.76 2.04 -14.43
N LYS A 228 -8.83 1.39 -13.71
CA LYS A 228 -7.56 1.94 -13.22
C LYS A 228 -7.75 3.24 -12.41
N LEU A 229 -8.78 3.29 -11.56
CA LEU A 229 -9.04 4.46 -10.70
C LEU A 229 -8.03 4.55 -9.54
N PRO A 230 -7.74 5.75 -9.05
CA PRO A 230 -6.99 5.93 -7.81
C PRO A 230 -7.67 5.23 -6.62
N PHE A 231 -6.87 4.72 -5.69
CA PHE A 231 -7.33 4.07 -4.46
C PHE A 231 -6.68 4.71 -3.22
N ALA A 232 -7.24 4.46 -2.04
CA ALA A 232 -6.94 5.18 -0.79
C ALA A 232 -5.49 5.02 -0.25
N ASN A 233 -4.66 4.22 -0.92
CA ASN A 233 -3.25 3.96 -0.58
C ASN A 233 -2.27 4.42 -1.67
N ASP A 234 -2.56 5.52 -2.36
CA ASP A 234 -1.47 6.24 -3.03
C ASP A 234 -0.57 6.80 -1.92
N ALA A 235 0.50 6.08 -1.57
CA ALA A 235 1.42 6.35 -0.47
C ALA A 235 1.98 7.79 -0.47
N ASN A 236 1.81 8.51 -1.58
CA ASN A 236 2.21 9.89 -1.78
C ASN A 236 1.15 10.94 -1.38
N GLN A 237 -0.02 10.53 -0.87
CA GLN A 237 -1.09 11.46 -0.52
C GLN A 237 -1.32 11.56 1.00
N LEU A 238 -1.22 12.79 1.51
CA LEU A 238 -1.48 13.11 2.91
C LEU A 238 -2.93 12.78 3.31
N ASN A 239 -3.11 11.94 4.34
CA ASN A 239 -4.41 11.76 4.97
C ASN A 239 -4.80 13.04 5.74
N ARG A 240 -5.61 13.89 5.10
CA ARG A 240 -5.97 15.22 5.65
C ARG A 240 -6.75 15.16 6.95
N SER A 241 -7.62 14.17 7.14
CA SER A 241 -8.38 14.06 8.40
C SER A 241 -7.46 13.72 9.56
N PHE A 242 -6.57 12.74 9.36
CA PHE A 242 -5.55 12.39 10.36
C PHE A 242 -4.64 13.59 10.67
N TYR A 243 -4.12 14.25 9.63
CA TYR A 243 -3.21 15.39 9.78
C TYR A 243 -3.85 16.55 10.55
N ASN A 244 -5.05 16.98 10.16
CA ASN A 244 -5.71 18.12 10.79
C ASN A 244 -6.08 17.85 12.26
N GLU A 245 -6.54 16.63 12.57
CA GLU A 245 -6.87 16.24 13.94
C GLU A 245 -5.60 16.09 14.80
N LEU A 246 -4.51 15.57 14.23
CA LEU A 246 -3.21 15.55 14.92
C LEU A 246 -2.71 16.96 15.24
N LEU A 247 -2.80 17.91 14.31
CA LEU A 247 -2.45 19.31 14.58
C LEU A 247 -3.29 19.90 15.73
N HIS A 248 -4.59 19.59 15.77
CA HIS A 248 -5.47 20.00 16.86
C HIS A 248 -5.02 19.42 18.22
N ILE A 249 -4.65 18.13 18.27
CA ILE A 249 -4.13 17.48 19.49
C ILE A 249 -2.82 18.12 19.96
N ILE A 250 -1.95 18.50 19.02
CA ILE A 250 -0.70 19.20 19.35
C ILE A 250 -0.98 20.61 19.86
N GLY A 251 -1.96 21.32 19.29
CA GLY A 251 -2.23 22.74 19.56
C GLY A 251 -1.74 23.68 18.43
N LEU A 252 -1.70 23.16 17.21
CA LEU A 252 -1.20 23.84 16.01
C LEU A 252 -2.29 24.00 14.95
N HIS A 253 -2.06 24.89 13.99
CA HIS A 253 -2.88 25.03 12.80
C HIS A 253 -2.03 25.33 11.55
N GLU A 254 -2.54 24.93 10.38
CA GLU A 254 -1.93 25.25 9.08
C GLU A 254 -2.52 26.56 8.54
N THR A 255 -1.66 27.55 8.25
CA THR A 255 -2.04 28.81 7.60
C THR A 255 -1.36 28.93 6.24
N VAL A 256 -1.95 29.73 5.34
CA VAL A 256 -1.34 30.03 4.04
C VAL A 256 -0.85 31.48 4.06
N GLN A 257 0.47 31.67 4.00
CA GLN A 257 1.10 32.98 3.91
C GLN A 257 1.92 33.07 2.62
N ALA A 258 1.66 34.07 1.78
CA ALA A 258 2.34 34.28 0.49
C ALA A 258 2.41 33.02 -0.41
N GLY A 259 1.33 32.22 -0.42
CA GLY A 259 1.26 30.97 -1.19
C GLY A 259 1.99 29.78 -0.57
N ARG A 260 2.63 29.94 0.60
CA ARG A 260 3.27 28.86 1.36
C ARG A 260 2.38 28.43 2.52
N LYS A 261 2.27 27.12 2.72
CA LYS A 261 1.61 26.53 3.89
C LYS A 261 2.59 26.49 5.05
N LEU A 262 2.24 27.12 6.17
CA LEU A 262 3.05 27.19 7.38
C LEU A 262 2.26 26.61 8.55
N ILE A 263 2.96 25.90 9.43
CA ILE A 263 2.38 25.40 10.68
C ILE A 263 2.73 26.40 11.77
N GLN A 264 1.71 26.86 12.48
CA GLN A 264 1.83 27.89 13.50
C GLN A 264 1.12 27.47 14.78
N ARG A 265 1.54 28.08 15.89
CA ARG A 265 0.83 28.02 17.16
C ARG A 265 -0.51 28.76 17.04
N LEU A 266 -1.54 28.25 17.71
CA LEU A 266 -2.84 28.93 17.75
C LEU A 266 -2.71 30.38 18.28
N PRO A 267 -3.51 31.32 17.74
CA PRO A 267 -3.57 32.69 18.23
C PRO A 267 -3.85 32.78 19.73
N GLU A 268 -3.34 33.83 20.37
CA GLU A 268 -3.61 34.13 21.77
C GLU A 268 -5.13 34.34 21.98
N GLY A 269 -5.76 33.48 22.78
CA GLY A 269 -7.22 33.43 22.96
C GLY A 269 -7.88 32.16 22.41
N GLU A 270 -7.26 31.49 21.44
CA GLU A 270 -7.73 30.21 20.88
C GLU A 270 -6.89 29.01 21.36
N ARG A 271 -5.79 29.28 22.06
CA ARG A 271 -4.91 28.25 22.65
C ARG A 271 -5.66 27.40 23.66
N LEU A 272 -5.54 26.09 23.51
CA LEU A 272 -6.18 25.10 24.36
C LEU A 272 -5.16 24.59 25.37
N GLU A 273 -5.37 24.84 26.66
CA GLU A 273 -4.43 24.46 27.73
C GLU A 273 -4.11 22.95 27.71
N GLY A 274 -5.10 22.12 27.40
CA GLY A 274 -4.92 20.68 27.28
C GLY A 274 -4.18 20.21 26.03
N SER A 275 -3.87 21.07 25.05
CA SER A 275 -3.06 20.63 23.91
C SER A 275 -1.63 20.27 24.36
N LEU A 276 -0.99 19.33 23.67
CA LEU A 276 0.35 18.86 24.06
C LEU A 276 1.35 20.00 24.15
N LEU A 277 1.32 20.92 23.19
CA LEU A 277 2.23 22.05 23.13
C LEU A 277 2.01 23.05 24.27
N GLU A 278 0.75 23.42 24.56
CA GLU A 278 0.47 24.38 25.63
C GLU A 278 0.76 23.82 27.02
N ASN A 279 0.47 22.54 27.26
CA ASN A 279 0.86 21.83 28.47
C ASN A 279 2.39 21.89 28.66
N THR A 280 3.13 21.57 27.59
CA THR A 280 4.60 21.61 27.56
C THR A 280 5.15 23.01 27.82
N ILE A 281 4.69 24.03 27.08
CA ILE A 281 5.14 25.42 27.21
C ILE A 281 4.87 25.96 28.62
N ASN A 282 3.72 25.65 29.20
CA ASN A 282 3.41 26.11 30.56
C ASN A 282 4.38 25.53 31.60
N ILE A 283 4.76 24.26 31.48
CA ILE A 283 5.73 23.64 32.39
C ILE A 283 7.12 24.24 32.18
N LEU A 284 7.59 24.33 30.93
CA LEU A 284 8.88 24.94 30.59
C LEU A 284 9.01 26.36 31.16
N ARG A 285 7.93 27.14 31.11
CA ARG A 285 7.87 28.50 31.65
C ARG A 285 7.91 28.51 33.18
N VAL A 286 7.10 27.68 33.85
CA VAL A 286 7.03 27.63 35.32
C VAL A 286 8.35 27.15 35.92
N ASP A 287 8.95 26.14 35.33
CA ASP A 287 10.22 25.56 35.80
C ASP A 287 11.43 26.37 35.31
N ASN A 288 11.18 27.40 34.48
CA ASN A 288 12.22 28.27 33.93
C ASN A 288 13.31 27.44 33.20
N ALA A 289 12.86 26.38 32.52
CA ALA A 289 13.68 25.31 31.94
C ALA A 289 14.60 25.77 30.80
N LEU A 290 14.31 26.94 30.18
CA LEU A 290 15.19 27.51 29.15
C LEU A 290 16.58 27.86 29.70
N ARG A 291 16.71 28.16 31.01
CA ARG A 291 18.02 28.48 31.62
C ARG A 291 18.94 27.29 31.76
N GLU A 292 18.40 26.07 31.68
CA GLU A 292 19.17 24.82 31.75
C GLU A 292 19.75 24.43 30.38
N LEU A 293 19.37 25.14 29.31
CA LEU A 293 19.88 24.91 27.95
C LEU A 293 21.18 25.68 27.72
N ASP A 294 22.14 25.07 27.02
CA ASP A 294 23.46 25.69 26.80
C ASP A 294 23.41 26.91 25.86
N ALA A 295 22.45 26.93 24.92
CA ALA A 295 22.28 27.98 23.92
C ALA A 295 20.79 28.16 23.58
N PRO A 296 19.98 28.75 24.47
CA PRO A 296 18.54 28.93 24.26
C PRO A 296 18.21 29.85 23.08
N GLU A 297 19.08 30.80 22.75
CA GLU A 297 18.92 31.77 21.65
C GLU A 297 18.83 31.13 20.25
N GLN A 298 19.36 29.91 20.07
CA GLN A 298 19.18 29.16 18.81
C GLN A 298 17.71 28.73 18.60
N TYR A 299 16.91 28.76 19.66
CA TYR A 299 15.50 28.39 19.61
C TYR A 299 14.58 29.57 19.29
N GLY A 300 15.12 30.80 19.18
CA GLY A 300 14.36 31.96 18.74
C GLY A 300 14.90 33.26 19.32
N PRO A 301 14.57 34.40 18.70
CA PRO A 301 14.98 35.74 19.14
C PRO A 301 14.28 36.21 20.42
N THR A 302 13.08 35.69 20.72
CA THR A 302 12.29 36.07 21.91
C THR A 302 12.03 34.87 22.80
N GLU A 303 11.80 35.11 24.09
CA GLU A 303 11.52 34.02 25.05
C GLU A 303 10.28 33.20 24.67
N ASP A 304 9.21 33.83 24.15
CA ASP A 304 8.01 33.07 23.70
C ASP A 304 8.33 32.22 22.46
N GLU A 305 9.16 32.70 21.53
CA GLU A 305 9.60 31.91 20.37
C GLU A 305 10.52 30.75 20.77
N GLN A 306 11.38 30.96 21.78
CA GLN A 306 12.21 29.91 22.37
C GLN A 306 11.36 28.84 23.06
N LEU A 307 10.42 29.26 23.92
CA LEU A 307 9.47 28.35 24.58
C LEU A 307 8.67 27.55 23.56
N PHE A 308 8.15 28.22 22.52
CA PHE A 308 7.44 27.56 21.44
C PHE A 308 8.30 26.53 20.72
N SER A 309 9.53 26.90 20.33
CA SER A 309 10.40 26.03 19.55
C SER A 309 10.92 24.83 20.36
N VAL A 310 11.29 25.04 21.62
CA VAL A 310 11.70 23.95 22.52
C VAL A 310 10.50 23.04 22.82
N GLY A 311 9.34 23.63 23.13
CA GLY A 311 8.13 22.87 23.39
C GLY A 311 7.69 22.04 22.19
N LEU A 312 7.73 22.60 20.99
CA LEU A 312 7.39 21.90 19.76
C LEU A 312 8.41 20.79 19.45
N GLY A 313 9.71 21.03 19.62
CA GLY A 313 10.74 20.01 19.43
C GLY A 313 10.55 18.81 20.37
N LEU A 314 10.20 19.05 21.63
CA LEU A 314 9.84 17.99 22.59
C LEU A 314 8.58 17.24 22.16
N CYS A 315 7.50 17.94 21.79
CA CYS A 315 6.27 17.32 21.30
C CYS A 315 6.49 16.46 20.07
N ILE A 316 7.27 16.94 19.09
CA ILE A 316 7.62 16.17 17.88
C ILE A 316 8.40 14.92 18.25
N THR A 317 9.37 15.02 19.16
CA THR A 317 10.17 13.87 19.64
C THR A 317 9.28 12.80 20.28
N TRP A 318 8.37 13.21 21.18
CA TRP A 318 7.45 12.29 21.84
C TRP A 318 6.43 11.69 20.87
N LEU A 319 5.86 12.48 19.97
CA LEU A 319 4.94 11.98 18.96
C LEU A 319 5.60 11.02 17.99
N ASN A 320 6.86 11.24 17.62
CA ASN A 320 7.62 10.32 16.79
C ASN A 320 7.72 8.94 17.46
N ARG A 321 8.06 8.90 18.76
CA ARG A 321 8.05 7.64 19.54
C ARG A 321 6.67 7.00 19.59
N ILE A 322 5.62 7.76 19.89
CA ILE A 322 4.24 7.23 20.00
C ILE A 322 3.77 6.65 18.67
N LEU A 323 3.99 7.36 17.56
CA LEU A 323 3.59 6.93 16.23
C LEU A 323 4.38 5.71 15.76
N PHE A 324 5.69 5.68 16.00
CA PHE A 324 6.51 4.50 15.76
C PHE A 324 5.98 3.29 16.55
N LEU A 325 5.59 3.48 17.80
CA LEU A 325 5.05 2.39 18.60
C LEU A 325 3.66 1.94 18.16
N LYS A 326 2.83 2.84 17.62
CA LYS A 326 1.55 2.44 17.03
C LYS A 326 1.75 1.60 15.76
N LEU A 327 2.75 1.92 14.94
CA LEU A 327 3.18 1.04 13.82
C LEU A 327 3.64 -0.32 14.34
N LEU A 328 4.53 -0.34 15.35
CA LEU A 328 5.01 -1.58 15.96
C LEU A 328 3.87 -2.43 16.53
N GLU A 329 2.94 -1.82 17.28
CA GLU A 329 1.76 -2.49 17.80
C GLU A 329 0.93 -3.12 16.67
N GLY A 330 0.69 -2.36 15.59
CA GLY A 330 -0.01 -2.86 14.41
C GLY A 330 0.65 -4.12 13.85
N GLN A 331 1.98 -4.11 13.74
CA GLN A 331 2.74 -5.28 13.26
C GLN A 331 2.67 -6.46 14.23
N LEU A 332 2.84 -6.23 15.53
CA LEU A 332 2.76 -7.29 16.54
C LEU A 332 1.39 -7.98 16.51
N VAL A 333 0.30 -7.20 16.46
CA VAL A 333 -1.05 -7.76 16.33
C VAL A 333 -1.14 -8.68 15.11
N ARG A 334 -0.62 -8.26 13.95
CA ARG A 334 -0.61 -9.11 12.74
C ARG A 334 0.24 -10.36 12.89
N TYR A 335 1.45 -10.24 13.44
CA TYR A 335 2.37 -11.36 13.64
C TYR A 335 1.81 -12.42 14.60
N HIS A 336 0.86 -12.01 15.45
CA HIS A 336 0.10 -12.85 16.36
C HIS A 336 -1.32 -13.16 15.87
N HIS A 337 -1.52 -13.29 14.55
CA HIS A 337 -2.81 -13.68 13.93
C HIS A 337 -3.97 -12.74 14.28
N ASN A 338 -3.71 -11.44 14.28
CA ASN A 338 -4.65 -10.39 14.66
C ASN A 338 -5.15 -10.47 16.11
N ASP A 339 -4.38 -11.11 17.00
CA ASP A 339 -4.67 -11.11 18.43
C ASP A 339 -4.46 -9.71 19.02
N ARG A 340 -5.56 -9.03 19.34
CA ARG A 340 -5.55 -7.71 19.97
C ARG A 340 -5.07 -7.72 21.43
N SER A 341 -4.87 -8.89 22.04
CA SER A 341 -4.34 -8.98 23.40
C SER A 341 -2.90 -8.46 23.52
N VAL A 342 -2.15 -8.40 22.41
CA VAL A 342 -0.78 -7.88 22.37
C VAL A 342 -0.72 -6.35 22.22
N GLN A 343 -1.86 -5.66 22.13
CA GLN A 343 -1.90 -4.21 22.09
C GLN A 343 -1.46 -3.58 23.42
N PHE A 344 -0.64 -2.54 23.36
CA PHE A 344 -0.02 -1.88 24.52
C PHE A 344 -0.15 -0.34 24.50
N LEU A 345 -0.41 0.29 23.34
CA LEU A 345 -0.79 1.71 23.22
C LEU A 345 -2.31 1.89 23.26
N THR A 346 -2.91 1.59 24.40
CA THR A 346 -4.34 1.79 24.62
C THR A 346 -4.59 2.46 25.96
N SER A 347 -5.72 3.17 26.10
CA SER A 347 -6.12 3.78 27.38
C SER A 347 -6.37 2.77 28.50
N ARG A 348 -6.40 1.47 28.20
CA ARG A 348 -6.41 0.40 29.20
C ARG A 348 -5.04 0.25 29.88
N HIS A 349 -3.96 0.38 29.11
CA HIS A 349 -2.59 0.17 29.57
C HIS A 349 -1.87 1.46 29.93
N LEU A 350 -2.23 2.58 29.29
CA LEU A 350 -1.59 3.89 29.44
C LEU A 350 -2.67 4.94 29.73
N ARG A 351 -2.71 5.42 30.97
CA ARG A 351 -3.63 6.43 31.49
C ARG A 351 -2.91 7.75 31.77
N GLU A 352 -1.63 7.69 32.12
CA GLU A 352 -0.82 8.83 32.52
C GLU A 352 0.48 8.93 31.69
N PHE A 353 1.03 10.14 31.59
CA PHE A 353 2.26 10.39 30.82
C PHE A 353 3.51 9.75 31.45
N ASP A 354 3.50 9.45 32.75
CA ASP A 354 4.57 8.69 33.40
C ASP A 354 4.65 7.25 32.88
N GLU A 355 3.50 6.63 32.57
CA GLU A 355 3.46 5.26 32.03
C GLU A 355 3.95 5.22 30.58
N LEU A 356 3.78 6.30 29.81
CA LEU A 356 4.44 6.47 28.53
C LEU A 356 5.96 6.62 28.68
N HIS A 357 6.42 7.30 29.72
CA HIS A 357 7.85 7.43 30.02
C HIS A 357 8.47 6.08 30.38
N GLU A 358 7.82 5.29 31.23
CA GLU A 358 8.21 3.90 31.54
C GLU A 358 8.32 3.08 30.24
N LEU A 359 7.30 3.16 29.37
CA LEU A 359 7.31 2.43 28.09
C LEU A 359 8.51 2.82 27.22
N PHE A 360 8.84 4.11 27.11
CA PHE A 360 9.98 4.55 26.30
C PHE A 360 11.32 4.06 26.85
N PHE A 361 11.56 4.25 28.15
CA PHE A 361 12.92 4.18 28.69
C PHE A 361 13.19 2.96 29.57
N GLU A 362 12.15 2.28 30.05
CA GLU A 362 12.27 1.08 30.89
C GLU A 362 11.83 -0.20 30.18
N VAL A 363 11.17 -0.08 29.02
CA VAL A 363 10.76 -1.22 28.18
C VAL A 363 11.55 -1.26 26.88
N LEU A 364 11.42 -0.24 26.03
CA LEU A 364 11.94 -0.28 24.65
C LEU A 364 13.45 -0.05 24.57
N ALA A 365 14.00 0.68 25.53
CA ALA A 365 15.43 0.94 25.68
C ALA A 365 16.17 -0.09 26.56
N VAL A 366 15.46 -1.06 27.16
CA VAL A 366 16.04 -2.02 28.10
C VAL A 366 15.83 -3.46 27.61
N PRO A 367 16.90 -4.27 27.49
CA PRO A 367 16.79 -5.69 27.15
C PRO A 367 15.83 -6.44 28.08
N GLU A 368 15.04 -7.37 27.54
CA GLU A 368 13.97 -8.08 28.27
C GLU A 368 14.45 -8.73 29.58
N ASN A 369 15.65 -9.32 29.57
CA ASN A 369 16.25 -9.98 30.74
C ASN A 369 16.78 -9.02 31.82
N GLN A 370 16.80 -7.71 31.54
CA GLN A 370 17.25 -6.67 32.47
C GLN A 370 16.09 -5.84 33.01
N ARG A 371 14.85 -6.09 32.55
CA ARG A 371 13.67 -5.34 32.98
C ARG A 371 13.30 -5.67 34.44
N PRO A 372 12.86 -4.68 35.22
CA PRO A 372 12.26 -4.92 36.53
C PRO A 372 11.05 -5.87 36.45
N ALA A 373 10.79 -6.64 37.50
CA ALA A 373 9.69 -7.62 37.54
C ALA A 373 8.30 -6.96 37.33
N SER A 374 8.10 -5.74 37.84
CA SER A 374 6.87 -4.96 37.62
C SER A 374 6.67 -4.63 36.15
N ILE A 375 7.72 -4.17 35.47
CA ILE A 375 7.72 -3.85 34.04
C ILE A 375 7.50 -5.11 33.20
N GLN A 376 8.18 -6.21 33.52
CA GLN A 376 8.03 -7.46 32.79
C GLN A 376 6.60 -8.03 32.89
N THR A 377 5.94 -7.86 34.04
CA THR A 377 4.54 -8.29 34.22
C THR A 377 3.58 -7.46 33.38
N ARG A 378 3.86 -6.17 33.20
CA ARG A 378 2.97 -5.21 32.54
C ARG A 378 3.19 -5.12 31.02
N PHE A 379 4.44 -5.18 30.58
CA PHE A 379 4.87 -4.96 29.20
C PHE A 379 5.73 -6.12 28.64
N GLY A 380 5.70 -7.29 29.27
CA GLY A 380 6.51 -8.45 28.88
C GLY A 380 6.46 -8.82 27.40
N PRO A 381 5.30 -8.76 26.71
CA PRO A 381 5.20 -9.03 25.27
C PRO A 381 5.86 -7.98 24.37
N VAL A 382 6.21 -6.80 24.88
CA VAL A 382 6.79 -5.71 24.07
C VAL A 382 8.28 -5.97 23.86
N PRO A 383 8.78 -6.05 22.62
CA PRO A 383 10.18 -6.38 22.36
C PRO A 383 11.13 -5.25 22.75
N TYR A 384 12.39 -5.58 22.99
CA TYR A 384 13.48 -4.60 23.06
C TYR A 384 13.88 -4.17 21.64
N LEU A 385 14.12 -2.87 21.41
CA LEU A 385 14.36 -2.35 20.06
C LEU A 385 15.72 -1.71 19.79
N ASN A 386 16.67 -1.74 20.74
CA ASN A 386 18.04 -1.19 20.60
C ASN A 386 18.15 0.04 19.66
N SER A 387 17.25 1.00 19.85
CA SER A 387 17.07 2.11 18.92
C SER A 387 17.39 3.41 19.63
N SER A 388 18.21 4.24 19.00
CA SER A 388 18.50 5.60 19.46
C SER A 388 17.23 6.46 19.59
N LEU A 389 16.13 6.06 18.92
CA LEU A 389 14.83 6.70 19.08
C LEU A 389 14.36 6.68 20.54
N PHE A 390 14.72 5.66 21.33
CA PHE A 390 14.33 5.51 22.72
C PHE A 390 15.44 5.86 23.72
N GLU A 391 16.50 6.51 23.25
CA GLU A 391 17.43 7.20 24.14
C GLU A 391 16.88 8.57 24.51
N LEU A 392 17.10 9.00 25.75
CA LEU A 392 16.77 10.37 26.15
C LEU A 392 17.55 11.34 25.26
N THR A 393 16.88 12.37 24.75
CA THR A 393 17.54 13.47 24.06
C THR A 393 18.09 14.49 25.05
N ASP A 394 18.99 15.38 24.61
CA ASP A 394 19.51 16.43 25.49
C ASP A 394 18.44 17.44 25.90
N LEU A 395 17.50 17.76 25.01
CA LEU A 395 16.33 18.58 25.35
C LEU A 395 15.48 17.92 26.44
N GLU A 396 15.24 16.61 26.36
CA GLU A 396 14.48 15.91 27.40
C GLU A 396 15.23 15.82 28.73
N ARG A 397 16.57 15.69 28.68
CA ARG A 397 17.41 15.68 29.89
C ARG A 397 17.40 17.02 30.59
N LYS A 398 17.55 18.11 29.84
CA LYS A 398 17.77 19.46 30.37
C LYS A 398 16.49 20.25 30.60
N ALA A 399 15.50 20.12 29.71
CA ALA A 399 14.30 20.93 29.74
C ALA A 399 13.10 20.21 30.39
N LEU A 400 12.57 19.17 29.75
CA LEU A 400 11.38 18.48 30.24
C LEU A 400 11.30 17.05 29.69
N LYS A 401 10.98 16.09 30.57
CA LYS A 401 10.65 14.71 30.21
C LYS A 401 9.13 14.57 30.08
N ILE A 402 8.66 13.66 29.22
CA ILE A 402 7.22 13.47 28.96
C ILE A 402 6.39 13.22 30.24
N LYS A 403 6.95 12.51 31.23
CA LYS A 403 6.29 12.27 32.52
C LYS A 403 5.94 13.52 33.33
N GLY A 404 6.52 14.68 33.00
CA GLY A 404 6.19 15.95 33.66
C GLY A 404 4.90 16.60 33.15
N LEU A 405 4.32 16.11 32.05
CA LEU A 405 3.07 16.63 31.50
C LEU A 405 1.90 16.37 32.45
N LYS A 406 0.97 17.33 32.54
CA LYS A 406 -0.19 17.22 33.43
C LYS A 406 -1.26 16.30 32.84
N ASP A 407 -1.61 15.23 33.55
CA ASP A 407 -2.62 14.25 33.11
C ASP A 407 -4.06 14.77 33.20
N ARG A 408 -4.33 15.67 34.16
CA ARG A 408 -5.68 16.20 34.44
C ARG A 408 -6.22 17.16 33.38
N LEU A 409 -5.42 17.56 32.40
CA LEU A 409 -5.85 18.53 31.39
C LEU A 409 -6.67 17.83 30.31
N GLU A 410 -7.82 18.42 30.03
CA GLU A 410 -8.74 17.93 29.00
C GLU A 410 -8.63 18.77 27.73
N LEU A 411 -8.82 18.12 26.59
CA LEU A 411 -8.83 18.73 25.28
C LEU A 411 -10.19 18.48 24.61
N PRO A 412 -10.87 19.52 24.08
CA PRO A 412 -12.05 19.34 23.27
C PRO A 412 -11.78 18.46 22.04
N LEU A 413 -12.73 17.59 21.72
CA LEU A 413 -12.65 16.78 20.51
C LEU A 413 -12.71 17.66 19.26
N TYR A 414 -11.95 17.28 18.24
CA TYR A 414 -11.93 18.00 16.97
C TYR A 414 -13.31 17.89 16.30
N ALA A 415 -13.79 18.97 15.69
CA ALA A 415 -15.14 19.02 15.11
C ALA A 415 -15.38 17.93 14.04
N GLN A 416 -14.32 17.49 13.36
CA GLN A 416 -14.35 16.43 12.35
C GLN A 416 -13.64 15.15 12.83
N THR A 417 -13.57 14.94 14.15
CA THR A 417 -12.85 13.82 14.77
C THR A 417 -13.16 12.47 14.10
N ALA A 418 -12.14 11.62 14.00
CA ALA A 418 -12.26 10.23 13.59
C ALA A 418 -13.06 9.39 14.60
N LEU A 419 -13.15 9.84 15.86
CA LEU A 419 -13.83 9.11 16.92
C LEU A 419 -15.34 8.96 16.65
N ARG A 420 -15.84 7.76 16.90
CA ARG A 420 -17.25 7.39 16.73
C ARG A 420 -17.82 6.82 18.03
N ASP A 421 -19.06 7.15 18.34
CA ASP A 421 -19.79 6.56 19.46
C ASP A 421 -20.25 5.13 19.12
N THR A 422 -20.90 4.47 20.08
CA THR A 422 -21.45 3.11 19.91
C THR A 422 -22.54 3.01 18.84
N HIS A 423 -23.09 4.14 18.41
CA HIS A 423 -24.09 4.23 17.34
C HIS A 423 -23.48 4.63 15.99
N GLY A 424 -22.14 4.73 15.91
CA GLY A 424 -21.43 5.13 14.69
C GLY A 424 -21.53 6.63 14.37
N LYS A 425 -22.02 7.48 15.28
CA LYS A 425 -22.02 8.94 15.11
C LYS A 425 -20.72 9.53 15.62
N ARG A 426 -20.37 10.73 15.13
CA ARG A 426 -19.16 11.43 15.60
C ARG A 426 -19.29 11.75 17.09
N GLN A 427 -18.24 11.44 17.86
CA GLN A 427 -18.21 11.81 19.27
C GLN A 427 -18.09 13.33 19.43
N THR A 428 -18.57 13.85 20.56
CA THR A 428 -18.46 15.26 20.97
C THR A 428 -18.07 15.32 22.45
N GLY A 429 -17.52 16.44 22.90
CA GLY A 429 -17.08 16.63 24.28
C GLY A 429 -15.58 16.89 24.40
N GLN A 430 -15.00 16.51 25.53
CA GLN A 430 -13.57 16.64 25.84
C GLN A 430 -13.06 15.35 26.45
N LEU A 431 -11.76 15.08 26.33
CA LEU A 431 -11.08 13.94 26.92
C LEU A 431 -9.73 14.38 27.51
N PRO A 432 -9.22 13.69 28.55
CA PRO A 432 -7.82 13.83 28.95
C PRO A 432 -6.90 13.65 27.74
N THR A 433 -5.91 14.53 27.58
CA THR A 433 -5.13 14.65 26.33
C THR A 433 -4.49 13.35 25.88
N LEU A 434 -3.92 12.58 26.81
CA LEU A 434 -3.32 11.29 26.50
C LEU A 434 -4.38 10.28 26.02
N ASN A 435 -5.53 10.21 26.69
CA ASN A 435 -6.62 9.33 26.29
C ASN A 435 -7.18 9.73 24.91
N TYR A 436 -7.28 11.02 24.64
CA TYR A 436 -7.68 11.50 23.31
C TYR A 436 -6.67 11.07 22.25
N LEU A 437 -5.37 11.29 22.46
CA LEU A 437 -4.32 10.89 21.52
C LEU A 437 -4.37 9.37 21.25
N LEU A 438 -4.46 8.54 22.28
CA LEU A 438 -4.52 7.08 22.11
C LEU A 438 -5.79 6.61 21.39
N ALA A 439 -6.96 7.17 21.74
CA ALA A 439 -8.21 6.86 21.06
C ALA A 439 -8.19 7.32 19.59
N PHE A 440 -7.63 8.51 19.33
CA PHE A 440 -7.44 9.04 17.99
C PHE A 440 -6.58 8.10 17.16
N LEU A 441 -5.42 7.68 17.68
CA LEU A 441 -4.55 6.74 16.97
C LEU A 441 -5.20 5.37 16.77
N ASP A 442 -6.01 4.89 17.72
CA ASP A 442 -6.73 3.63 17.55
C ASP A 442 -7.85 3.70 16.50
N ALA A 443 -8.34 4.89 16.13
CA ALA A 443 -9.33 5.04 15.06
C ALA A 443 -8.78 4.79 13.65
N TYR A 444 -7.47 4.60 13.51
CA TYR A 444 -6.78 4.34 12.24
C TYR A 444 -6.10 2.98 12.23
N ASP A 445 -5.88 2.43 11.03
CA ASP A 445 -5.15 1.18 10.84
C ASP A 445 -3.68 1.49 10.56
N PHE A 446 -2.78 1.03 11.45
CA PHE A 446 -1.33 1.20 11.32
C PHE A 446 -0.65 -0.09 10.81
N SER A 447 -1.44 -1.09 10.42
CA SER A 447 -0.97 -2.43 10.08
C SER A 447 -0.70 -2.54 8.56
N SER A 448 0.29 -1.81 8.06
CA SER A 448 0.53 -1.66 6.61
C SER A 448 1.17 -2.88 5.92
N GLU A 449 1.71 -3.85 6.66
CA GLU A 449 2.42 -5.00 6.07
C GLU A 449 1.65 -6.32 6.22
N GLY A 450 1.29 -6.93 5.10
CA GLY A 450 0.68 -8.26 5.02
C GLY A 450 -0.47 -8.33 4.01
N PRO A 451 -1.12 -9.50 3.88
CA PRO A 451 -2.23 -9.68 2.95
C PRO A 451 -3.43 -8.82 3.32
N ALA A 452 -4.25 -8.45 2.34
CA ALA A 452 -5.51 -7.78 2.64
C ALA A 452 -6.45 -8.72 3.39
N GLU A 453 -7.26 -8.17 4.29
CA GLU A 453 -8.24 -8.91 5.09
C GLU A 453 -9.63 -8.28 5.00
N ILE A 454 -10.65 -9.05 5.38
CA ILE A 454 -11.99 -8.52 5.59
C ILE A 454 -12.08 -7.97 7.01
N GLN A 455 -12.30 -6.67 7.14
CA GLN A 455 -12.37 -5.96 8.41
C GLN A 455 -13.81 -5.52 8.74
N SER A 456 -14.18 -5.57 10.02
CA SER A 456 -15.49 -5.09 10.49
C SER A 456 -15.63 -3.57 10.42
N GLU A 457 -14.53 -2.85 10.65
CA GLU A 457 -14.46 -1.39 10.67
C GLU A 457 -13.69 -0.86 9.47
N ASN A 458 -14.12 0.28 8.94
CA ASN A 458 -13.42 0.96 7.84
C ASN A 458 -12.38 1.94 8.41
N LYS A 459 -11.34 1.42 9.06
CA LYS A 459 -10.25 2.25 9.59
C LYS A 459 -9.36 2.72 8.42
N PRO A 460 -9.13 4.03 8.23
CA PRO A 460 -8.21 4.49 7.20
C PRO A 460 -6.78 4.02 7.52
N LEU A 461 -6.07 3.51 6.51
CA LEU A 461 -4.69 3.07 6.67
C LEU A 461 -3.75 4.29 6.83
N ILE A 462 -2.80 4.17 7.75
CA ILE A 462 -1.68 5.10 7.95
C ILE A 462 -0.39 4.30 7.82
N ASN A 463 0.34 4.49 6.73
CA ASN A 463 1.63 3.85 6.48
C ASN A 463 2.80 4.77 6.90
N ALA A 464 4.02 4.21 6.88
CA ALA A 464 5.23 4.94 7.24
C ALA A 464 5.48 6.17 6.33
N ALA A 465 5.16 6.07 5.03
CA ALA A 465 5.31 7.18 4.08
C ALA A 465 4.42 8.39 4.45
N VAL A 466 3.14 8.15 4.80
CA VAL A 466 2.23 9.22 5.25
C VAL A 466 2.74 9.88 6.54
N LEU A 467 3.29 9.11 7.48
CA LEU A 467 3.89 9.68 8.69
C LEU A 467 5.13 10.52 8.36
N GLY A 468 5.99 10.06 7.45
CA GLY A 468 7.14 10.82 6.95
C GLY A 468 6.71 12.20 6.42
N LEU A 469 5.68 12.24 5.56
CA LEU A 469 5.10 13.48 5.03
C LEU A 469 4.56 14.42 6.13
N ILE A 470 3.95 13.86 7.18
CA ILE A 470 3.45 14.63 8.31
C ILE A 470 4.62 15.24 9.10
N PHE A 471 5.67 14.46 9.37
CA PHE A 471 6.85 14.95 10.09
C PHE A 471 7.64 15.97 9.28
N GLU A 472 7.76 15.82 7.96
CA GLU A 472 8.33 16.85 7.09
C GLU A 472 7.58 18.16 7.23
N LYS A 473 6.25 18.12 7.16
CA LYS A 473 5.40 19.30 7.31
C LYS A 473 5.55 19.93 8.69
N LEU A 474 5.59 19.12 9.75
CA LEU A 474 5.81 19.57 11.11
C LEU A 474 7.19 20.20 11.31
N ASN A 475 8.24 19.65 10.69
CA ASN A 475 9.62 20.16 10.76
C ASN A 475 9.86 21.38 9.85
N GLY A 476 9.09 21.50 8.76
CA GLY A 476 9.13 22.62 7.81
C GLY A 476 8.65 23.96 8.36
N TYR A 477 8.28 24.04 9.65
CA TYR A 477 7.91 25.30 10.33
C TYR A 477 9.09 26.29 10.45
N ARG A 478 10.34 25.81 10.35
CA ARG A 478 11.56 26.63 10.40
C ARG A 478 12.21 26.84 9.04
N ASP A 479 12.31 25.79 8.25
CA ASP A 479 12.96 25.82 6.93
C ASP A 479 11.98 25.37 5.86
N GLY A 480 11.84 26.16 4.80
CA GLY A 480 10.91 25.91 3.68
C GLY A 480 11.28 24.68 2.84
N SER A 481 11.21 23.50 3.44
CA SER A 481 11.50 22.20 2.84
C SER A 481 10.48 21.89 1.75
N PHE A 482 10.97 21.69 0.52
CA PHE A 482 10.15 21.25 -0.61
C PHE A 482 10.22 19.74 -0.75
N PHE A 483 9.05 19.10 -0.73
CA PHE A 483 8.89 17.67 -0.98
C PHE A 483 9.26 17.33 -2.43
N THR A 484 10.18 16.38 -2.63
CA THR A 484 10.42 15.76 -3.94
C THR A 484 9.45 14.60 -4.09
N PRO A 485 8.57 14.59 -5.12
CA PRO A 485 7.62 13.50 -5.31
C PRO A 485 8.32 12.13 -5.36
N GLY A 486 7.75 11.11 -4.70
CA GLY A 486 8.40 9.79 -4.57
C GLY A 486 8.79 9.13 -5.89
N PHE A 487 8.05 9.38 -6.99
CA PHE A 487 8.45 8.87 -8.31
C PHE A 487 9.75 9.51 -8.84
N VAL A 488 10.02 10.79 -8.52
CA VAL A 488 11.25 11.48 -8.89
C VAL A 488 12.40 10.95 -8.05
N THR A 489 12.20 10.85 -6.73
CA THR A 489 13.17 10.28 -5.78
C THR A 489 13.58 8.88 -6.23
N MET A 490 12.61 8.00 -6.49
CA MET A 490 12.88 6.64 -6.95
C MET A 490 13.59 6.59 -8.30
N TYR A 491 13.22 7.44 -9.26
CA TYR A 491 13.91 7.49 -10.55
C TYR A 491 15.39 7.85 -10.40
N MET A 492 15.70 8.88 -9.61
CA MET A 492 17.07 9.32 -9.35
C MET A 492 17.87 8.27 -8.58
N VAL A 493 17.29 7.72 -7.52
CA VAL A 493 17.93 6.68 -6.69
C VAL A 493 18.19 5.43 -7.50
N ARG A 494 17.23 4.97 -8.31
CA ARG A 494 17.36 3.78 -9.14
C ARG A 494 18.54 3.86 -10.09
N ASP A 495 18.68 4.96 -10.82
CA ASP A 495 19.80 5.15 -11.75
C ASP A 495 21.14 5.25 -11.00
N ALA A 496 21.20 6.04 -9.92
CA ALA A 496 22.42 6.23 -9.14
C ALA A 496 22.91 4.93 -8.49
N ILE A 497 22.03 4.19 -7.82
CA ILE A 497 22.37 2.93 -7.13
C ILE A 497 22.78 1.86 -8.13
N ARG A 498 22.03 1.68 -9.23
CA ARG A 498 22.37 0.67 -10.25
C ARG A 498 23.74 0.93 -10.87
N ARG A 499 24.05 2.19 -11.22
CA ARG A 499 25.38 2.56 -11.73
C ARG A 499 26.48 2.33 -10.69
N ALA A 500 26.24 2.68 -9.43
CA ALA A 500 27.19 2.47 -8.35
C ALA A 500 27.49 0.99 -8.15
N VAL A 501 26.46 0.13 -8.18
CA VAL A 501 26.62 -1.33 -8.09
C VAL A 501 27.49 -1.85 -9.24
N VAL A 502 27.15 -1.53 -10.50
CA VAL A 502 27.93 -1.98 -11.67
C VAL A 502 29.39 -1.52 -11.56
N SER A 503 29.62 -0.25 -11.21
CA SER A 503 30.95 0.31 -11.02
C SER A 503 31.77 -0.44 -9.97
N ARG A 504 31.16 -0.76 -8.82
CA ARG A 504 31.84 -1.50 -7.74
C ARG A 504 32.17 -2.94 -8.11
N PHE A 505 31.31 -3.63 -8.86
CA PHE A 505 31.63 -4.96 -9.38
C PHE A 505 32.81 -4.91 -10.37
N ASN A 506 32.83 -3.91 -11.26
CA ASN A 506 33.94 -3.70 -12.20
C ASN A 506 35.25 -3.39 -11.46
N GLU A 507 35.23 -2.52 -10.44
CA GLU A 507 36.40 -2.17 -9.64
C GLU A 507 36.95 -3.37 -8.86
N GLN A 508 36.07 -4.13 -8.19
CA GLN A 508 36.47 -5.24 -7.32
C GLN A 508 37.00 -6.45 -8.10
N PHE A 509 36.42 -6.77 -9.26
CA PHE A 509 36.72 -8.00 -10.00
C PHE A 509 37.35 -7.78 -11.38
N GLY A 510 37.61 -6.52 -11.78
CA GLY A 510 38.16 -6.18 -13.08
C GLY A 510 37.23 -6.49 -14.26
N TRP A 511 35.91 -6.46 -14.02
CA TRP A 511 34.90 -6.70 -15.06
C TRP A 511 34.68 -5.48 -15.95
N THR A 512 34.03 -5.70 -17.10
CA THR A 512 33.61 -4.64 -18.04
C THR A 512 32.10 -4.67 -18.25
N ALA A 513 31.33 -4.79 -17.16
CA ALA A 513 29.87 -4.76 -17.22
C ALA A 513 29.36 -3.35 -17.49
N ARG A 514 28.34 -3.22 -18.35
CA ARG A 514 27.72 -1.93 -18.70
C ARG A 514 26.45 -1.66 -17.89
N ASP A 515 25.75 -2.72 -17.50
CA ASP A 515 24.47 -2.66 -16.81
C ASP A 515 24.33 -3.85 -15.82
N PRO A 516 23.26 -3.87 -14.99
CA PRO A 516 23.02 -4.97 -14.07
C PRO A 516 22.87 -6.35 -14.73
N THR A 517 22.48 -6.43 -16.00
CA THR A 517 22.35 -7.70 -16.74
C THR A 517 23.74 -8.28 -17.03
N ASP A 518 24.69 -7.44 -17.45
CA ASP A 518 26.08 -7.84 -17.63
C ASP A 518 26.72 -8.31 -16.30
N VAL A 519 26.34 -7.71 -15.16
CA VAL A 519 26.73 -8.16 -13.82
C VAL A 519 26.12 -9.53 -13.53
N TYR A 520 24.81 -9.69 -13.71
CA TYR A 520 24.08 -10.94 -13.50
C TYR A 520 24.74 -12.12 -14.22
N ASN A 521 25.07 -11.95 -15.49
CA ASN A 521 25.69 -12.98 -16.33
C ASN A 521 27.12 -13.36 -15.91
N GLN A 522 27.73 -12.61 -14.99
CA GLN A 522 29.07 -12.87 -14.46
C GLN A 522 29.07 -13.41 -13.02
N LEU A 523 27.91 -13.41 -12.34
CA LEU A 523 27.80 -13.82 -10.94
C LEU A 523 28.18 -15.29 -10.70
N ASP A 524 28.04 -16.16 -11.70
CA ASP A 524 28.46 -17.57 -11.62
C ASP A 524 29.98 -17.74 -11.35
N ARG A 525 30.77 -16.68 -11.53
CA ARG A 525 32.22 -16.66 -11.32
C ARG A 525 32.63 -16.39 -9.87
N ILE A 526 31.69 -15.99 -9.00
CA ILE A 526 31.96 -15.57 -7.62
C ILE A 526 30.94 -16.17 -6.65
N SER A 527 31.24 -16.14 -5.35
CA SER A 527 30.27 -16.59 -4.34
C SER A 527 29.19 -15.53 -4.09
N ILE A 528 28.02 -15.98 -3.63
CA ILE A 528 26.94 -15.09 -3.18
C ILE A 528 27.41 -14.16 -2.04
N ALA A 529 28.29 -14.66 -1.17
CA ALA A 529 28.85 -13.87 -0.07
C ALA A 529 29.72 -12.72 -0.59
N ASP A 530 30.59 -12.99 -1.57
CA ASP A 530 31.43 -11.97 -2.20
C ASP A 530 30.59 -10.93 -2.94
N ALA A 531 29.58 -11.37 -3.69
CA ALA A 531 28.65 -10.48 -4.37
C ALA A 531 27.88 -9.58 -3.40
N ASN A 532 27.42 -10.13 -2.26
CA ASN A 532 26.79 -9.33 -1.22
C ASN A 532 27.76 -8.35 -0.57
N ALA A 533 29.00 -8.74 -0.34
CA ALA A 533 30.02 -7.87 0.26
C ALA A 533 30.26 -6.62 -0.60
N VAL A 534 30.27 -6.76 -1.93
CA VAL A 534 30.36 -5.62 -2.85
C VAL A 534 29.21 -4.64 -2.65
N ILE A 535 27.97 -5.10 -2.68
CA ILE A 535 26.81 -4.21 -2.50
C ILE A 535 26.76 -3.62 -1.08
N ASN A 536 27.06 -4.41 -0.05
CA ASN A 536 27.10 -3.97 1.35
C ASN A 536 28.22 -2.95 1.64
N SER A 537 29.25 -2.90 0.80
CA SER A 537 30.34 -1.92 0.93
C SER A 537 29.94 -0.51 0.50
N LEU A 538 28.83 -0.36 -0.23
CA LEU A 538 28.35 0.94 -0.67
C LEU A 538 28.08 1.86 0.54
N ARG A 539 28.39 3.14 0.35
CA ARG A 539 28.15 4.21 1.31
C ARG A 539 27.37 5.31 0.59
N ILE A 540 26.23 5.68 1.16
CA ILE A 540 25.31 6.65 0.58
C ILE A 540 25.25 7.82 1.55
N CYS A 541 25.37 9.04 1.02
CA CYS A 541 25.35 10.27 1.80
C CYS A 541 24.33 11.22 1.18
N ASP A 542 23.36 11.65 1.97
CA ASP A 542 22.49 12.77 1.64
C ASP A 542 22.82 13.93 2.60
N PRO A 543 23.53 14.98 2.12
CA PRO A 543 23.93 16.10 2.96
C PRO A 543 22.76 17.01 3.37
N ALA A 544 21.58 16.83 2.77
CA ALA A 544 20.36 17.59 3.07
C ALA A 544 19.18 16.64 3.31
N VAL A 545 19.44 15.60 4.11
CA VAL A 545 18.60 14.40 4.29
C VAL A 545 17.12 14.66 4.61
N GLY A 546 16.79 15.77 5.26
CA GLY A 546 15.41 16.09 5.65
C GLY A 546 14.78 14.94 6.45
N SER A 547 13.71 14.36 5.92
CA SER A 547 13.01 13.18 6.50
C SER A 547 13.74 11.85 6.36
N GLY A 548 14.80 11.79 5.56
CA GLY A 548 15.48 10.54 5.21
C GLY A 548 14.86 9.80 4.02
N HIS A 549 13.91 10.41 3.30
CA HIS A 549 13.20 9.76 2.20
C HIS A 549 14.15 9.16 1.14
N PHE A 550 15.14 9.92 0.66
CA PHE A 550 16.14 9.43 -0.30
C PHE A 550 16.92 8.20 0.22
N LEU A 551 17.23 8.16 1.52
CA LEU A 551 17.96 7.04 2.11
C LEU A 551 17.09 5.78 2.21
N VAL A 552 15.80 5.94 2.51
CA VAL A 552 14.83 4.84 2.52
C VAL A 552 14.64 4.29 1.10
N SER A 553 14.43 5.15 0.10
CA SER A 553 14.35 4.74 -1.31
C SER A 553 15.62 4.01 -1.76
N ALA A 554 16.79 4.46 -1.31
CA ALA A 554 18.06 3.83 -1.66
C ALA A 554 18.23 2.45 -1.01
N LEU A 555 17.78 2.29 0.25
CA LEU A 555 17.71 0.97 0.88
C LEU A 555 16.79 0.03 0.11
N ASN A 556 15.61 0.50 -0.31
CA ASN A 556 14.67 -0.28 -1.11
C ASN A 556 15.31 -0.74 -2.44
N GLU A 557 16.00 0.15 -3.16
CA GLU A 557 16.69 -0.20 -4.42
C GLU A 557 17.85 -1.19 -4.20
N LEU A 558 18.62 -1.05 -3.12
CA LEU A 558 19.68 -2.00 -2.78
C LEU A 558 19.14 -3.41 -2.51
N ILE A 559 17.96 -3.52 -1.87
CA ILE A 559 17.31 -4.82 -1.66
C ILE A 559 16.76 -5.36 -2.97
N ALA A 560 16.09 -4.53 -3.76
CA ALA A 560 15.51 -4.92 -5.05
C ALA A 560 16.58 -5.40 -6.04
N ILE A 561 17.70 -4.69 -6.17
CA ILE A 561 18.77 -5.11 -7.09
C ILE A 561 19.45 -6.39 -6.62
N LYS A 562 19.59 -6.64 -5.31
CA LYS A 562 20.07 -7.93 -4.80
C LYS A 562 19.13 -9.09 -5.16
N ALA A 563 17.83 -8.84 -5.11
CA ALA A 563 16.83 -9.82 -5.50
C ALA A 563 16.88 -10.10 -7.02
N GLU A 564 16.94 -9.05 -7.85
CA GLU A 564 17.09 -9.11 -9.30
C GLU A 564 18.36 -9.87 -9.71
N LEU A 565 19.48 -9.59 -9.05
CA LEU A 565 20.75 -10.28 -9.25
C LEU A 565 20.76 -11.71 -8.69
N GLY A 566 19.76 -12.11 -7.91
CA GLY A 566 19.69 -13.44 -7.33
C GLY A 566 20.71 -13.70 -6.23
N ILE A 567 21.14 -12.65 -5.54
CA ILE A 567 22.13 -12.74 -4.45
C ILE A 567 21.55 -12.36 -3.09
N LEU A 568 20.28 -11.96 -3.01
CA LEU A 568 19.63 -11.73 -1.73
C LEU A 568 19.58 -13.04 -0.91
N ALA A 569 20.18 -13.03 0.27
CA ALA A 569 20.35 -14.19 1.11
C ALA A 569 20.00 -13.89 2.58
N ASP A 570 19.61 -14.93 3.32
CA ASP A 570 19.39 -14.86 4.75
C ASP A 570 20.71 -14.78 5.55
N ARG A 571 20.60 -14.70 6.88
CA ARG A 571 21.74 -14.65 7.80
C ARG A 571 22.68 -15.86 7.73
N ASP A 572 22.18 -17.00 7.25
CA ASP A 572 22.96 -18.24 7.10
C ASP A 572 23.58 -18.34 5.68
N GLY A 573 23.41 -17.29 4.86
CA GLY A 573 23.90 -17.23 3.49
C GLY A 573 23.06 -18.01 2.49
N ARG A 574 21.85 -18.47 2.87
CA ARG A 574 20.95 -19.16 1.96
C ARG A 574 20.22 -18.16 1.10
N ARG A 575 20.29 -18.33 -0.22
CA ARG A 575 19.57 -17.50 -1.18
C ARG A 575 18.06 -17.58 -0.95
N LEU A 576 17.42 -16.42 -0.88
CA LEU A 576 15.96 -16.33 -0.86
C LEU A 576 15.43 -16.65 -2.27
N ARG A 577 14.53 -17.62 -2.36
CA ARG A 577 13.89 -18.08 -3.61
C ARG A 577 12.38 -18.15 -3.41
N GLY A 578 11.64 -18.13 -4.52
CA GLY A 578 10.16 -18.19 -4.50
C GLY A 578 9.49 -16.90 -4.04
N TYR A 579 10.24 -15.80 -4.06
CA TYR A 579 9.72 -14.47 -3.76
C TYR A 579 10.07 -13.51 -4.87
N ASP A 580 9.10 -12.68 -5.24
CA ASP A 580 9.29 -11.51 -6.09
C ASP A 580 9.37 -10.26 -5.19
N ILE A 581 10.41 -9.47 -5.39
CA ILE A 581 10.70 -8.27 -4.60
C ILE A 581 10.74 -7.10 -5.58
N ALA A 582 9.76 -6.22 -5.46
CA ALA A 582 9.62 -5.07 -6.34
C ALA A 582 9.35 -3.81 -5.52
N ILE A 583 9.76 -2.67 -6.05
CA ILE A 583 9.42 -1.37 -5.47
C ILE A 583 8.18 -0.86 -6.19
N VAL A 584 7.09 -0.65 -5.43
CA VAL A 584 5.82 -0.15 -5.96
C VAL A 584 5.41 1.05 -5.11
N ASN A 585 5.19 2.19 -5.76
CA ASN A 585 4.89 3.47 -5.08
C ASN A 585 5.92 3.80 -3.99
N ASP A 586 7.21 3.62 -4.28
CA ASP A 586 8.34 3.87 -3.38
C ASP A 586 8.41 2.96 -2.13
N GLU A 587 7.51 1.98 -2.02
CA GLU A 587 7.54 0.95 -0.97
C GLU A 587 8.09 -0.37 -1.52
N LEU A 588 8.88 -1.06 -0.70
CA LEU A 588 9.31 -2.43 -0.97
C LEU A 588 8.12 -3.38 -0.81
N VAL A 589 7.80 -4.13 -1.86
CA VAL A 589 6.75 -5.14 -1.84
C VAL A 589 7.35 -6.52 -2.12
N ILE A 590 7.12 -7.42 -1.17
CA ILE A 590 7.54 -8.82 -1.24
C ILE A 590 6.27 -9.66 -1.48
N THR A 591 6.28 -10.45 -2.54
CA THR A 591 5.21 -11.39 -2.89
C THR A 591 5.79 -12.78 -3.11
N ASP A 592 5.02 -13.84 -2.88
CA ASP A 592 5.42 -15.20 -3.27
C ASP A 592 5.19 -15.45 -4.78
N GLU A 593 5.47 -16.68 -5.24
CA GLU A 593 5.25 -17.11 -6.64
C GLU A 593 3.78 -17.00 -7.08
N ASP A 594 2.85 -17.07 -6.12
CA ASP A 594 1.41 -16.94 -6.35
C ASP A 594 0.94 -15.48 -6.36
N GLY A 595 1.85 -14.52 -6.16
CA GLY A 595 1.55 -13.09 -6.10
C GLY A 595 0.89 -12.67 -4.80
N LEU A 596 0.87 -13.52 -3.77
CA LEU A 596 0.36 -13.17 -2.45
C LEU A 596 1.42 -12.36 -1.68
N PRO A 597 1.03 -11.28 -0.97
CA PRO A 597 1.95 -10.55 -0.12
C PRO A 597 2.58 -11.45 0.93
N PHE A 598 3.90 -11.31 1.12
CA PHE A 598 4.60 -12.02 2.19
C PHE A 598 4.00 -11.68 3.55
N GLN A 599 3.85 -12.69 4.40
CA GLN A 599 3.37 -12.54 5.76
C GLN A 599 4.37 -13.14 6.74
N TYR A 600 4.75 -12.34 7.73
CA TYR A 600 5.55 -12.80 8.84
C TYR A 600 4.65 -13.23 10.00
N PHE A 601 4.99 -14.36 10.64
CA PHE A 601 4.33 -14.84 11.84
C PHE A 601 5.37 -15.04 12.94
N ALA A 602 5.00 -14.65 14.17
CA ALA A 602 5.87 -14.86 15.31
C ALA A 602 6.09 -16.37 15.58
N PRO A 603 7.34 -16.84 15.78
CA PRO A 603 7.59 -18.23 16.13
C PRO A 603 6.94 -18.57 17.48
N GLY A 604 5.96 -19.48 17.48
CA GLY A 604 5.30 -19.97 18.71
C GLY A 604 3.84 -19.56 18.90
N GLY A 605 3.23 -18.82 17.98
CA GLY A 605 1.77 -18.67 17.92
C GLY A 605 1.11 -19.99 17.54
N LEU A 606 0.12 -20.44 18.32
CA LEU A 606 -0.68 -21.63 18.01
C LEU A 606 -1.55 -21.36 16.76
N GLY A 607 -0.99 -21.64 15.58
CA GLY A 607 -1.70 -21.65 14.30
C GLY A 607 -1.05 -22.67 13.37
N ARG A 608 -1.73 -23.79 13.13
CA ARG A 608 -1.27 -24.84 12.20
C ARG A 608 -1.11 -24.27 10.78
N GLY A 609 0.02 -24.58 10.14
CA GLY A 609 0.04 -24.84 8.70
C GLY A 609 0.97 -23.98 7.84
N ALA A 610 2.28 -24.13 7.99
CA ALA A 610 3.21 -24.25 6.86
C ALA A 610 4.50 -24.86 7.39
N GLY A 611 4.86 -26.04 6.90
CA GLY A 611 6.12 -26.71 7.27
C GLY A 611 7.30 -25.86 6.80
N GLY A 612 8.08 -25.35 7.76
CA GLY A 612 9.30 -24.61 7.49
C GLY A 612 10.11 -24.50 8.76
N VAL A 613 11.25 -25.18 8.80
CA VAL A 613 12.17 -25.29 9.92
C VAL A 613 12.63 -23.91 10.39
N GLY A 614 12.42 -23.60 11.68
CA GLY A 614 12.89 -22.37 12.29
C GLY A 614 12.82 -22.38 13.82
N ARG A 615 13.36 -23.42 14.46
CA ARG A 615 13.77 -23.29 15.86
C ARG A 615 14.99 -22.37 15.90
N GLY A 616 14.83 -21.16 16.42
CA GLY A 616 15.93 -20.23 16.63
C GLY A 616 15.56 -19.30 17.77
N ALA A 617 15.96 -19.70 18.98
CA ALA A 617 15.87 -18.90 20.19
C ALA A 617 16.52 -17.53 19.99
N TRP A 618 15.90 -16.52 20.57
CA TRP A 618 16.55 -15.24 20.87
C TRP A 618 17.78 -15.52 21.73
N GLY A 619 18.95 -15.35 21.13
CA GLY A 619 20.24 -15.48 21.77
C GLY A 619 21.09 -14.30 21.36
N VAL A 620 21.14 -13.31 22.24
CA VAL A 620 22.10 -12.21 22.22
C VAL A 620 23.51 -12.81 22.39
N GLY A 621 24.45 -12.39 21.54
CA GLY A 621 25.88 -12.62 21.72
C GLY A 621 26.61 -12.22 20.45
N GLY A 622 27.55 -11.28 20.42
CA GLY A 622 28.11 -10.38 21.44
C GLY A 622 28.96 -9.35 20.71
#